data_AF-A0A2U9NZ68-F1
#
_entry.id   AF-A0A2U9NZ68-F1
#
_cell.length_a   1.000
_cell.length_b   1.000
_cell.length_c   1.000
_cell.angle_alpha   90.00
_cell.angle_beta   90.00
_cell.angle_gamma   90.00
#
_symmetry.space_group_name_H-M   'P 1'
#
loop_
_entity.id
_entity.type
_entity.pdbx_description
1 polymer ?
#
loop_
_entity_poly.entity_id
_entity_poly.type
_entity_poly.pdbx_seq_one_letter_code
_entity_poly.pdbx_strand_id
1 'polypeptide(L)'
;MSRRIEGLLLGLAAGDAAGWPAARHRAARLPDWTRRLTRELDTFAEQNATTTLPVPIALNQPPEPLRLGPSDDAEWAVFAAEAVLRAGDDTALGDLSRARRMRAAIDLTWNAVASEVAAAADRAPEVESAVLPLRARISVRAGLGNLATGLRPPATGHDNPHYFDDAACVRACVLAIAHPGDPEQAADLAEFDARYTQDGDGVHGARAMAAALSLALTGADPDACVTAALAELPEETEIGRNARHALHLARTAESAFALVPPLEHQIVDHVYSYGIAAAETVPVALALATAARGRIAEAVPAAACLSRVADSAPALAGALTGALGGGAAIPASWRETCRTLSGCVLPRLTGTDLVELAGLLEAVQPALPGG
;
A
#
# COMPACT_ATOMS: atom_id res chain seq x y z
N MET A 1 -17.60 12.92 15.30
CA MET A 1 -16.12 12.90 15.35
C MET A 1 -15.60 12.44 14.00
N SER A 2 -14.55 13.05 13.47
CA SER A 2 -13.99 12.63 12.18
C SER A 2 -13.32 11.26 12.36
N ARG A 3 -13.91 10.21 11.78
CA ARG A 3 -13.37 8.83 11.83
C ARG A 3 -12.21 8.74 10.84
N ARG A 4 -11.05 9.29 11.22
CA ARG A 4 -9.91 9.47 10.32
C ARG A 4 -9.21 8.16 9.98
N ILE A 5 -9.16 7.23 10.93
CA ILE A 5 -8.66 5.86 10.68
C ILE A 5 -9.60 5.12 9.72
N GLU A 6 -10.93 5.24 9.91
CA GLU A 6 -11.91 4.69 8.94
C GLU A 6 -11.70 5.30 7.54
N GLY A 7 -11.49 6.62 7.46
CA GLY A 7 -11.18 7.31 6.20
C GLY A 7 -9.89 6.83 5.55
N LEU A 8 -8.82 6.62 6.33
CA LEU A 8 -7.54 6.10 5.86
C LEU A 8 -7.72 4.71 5.24
N LEU A 9 -8.31 3.76 5.98
CA LEU A 9 -8.45 2.38 5.53
C LEU A 9 -9.36 2.27 4.31
N LEU A 10 -10.53 2.92 4.33
CA LEU A 10 -11.46 2.90 3.20
C LEU A 10 -10.94 3.69 2.00
N GLY A 11 -10.20 4.77 2.23
CA GLY A 11 -9.57 5.55 1.18
C GLY A 11 -8.48 4.75 0.46
N LEU A 12 -7.62 4.08 1.23
CA LEU A 12 -6.60 3.16 0.69
C LEU A 12 -7.26 2.03 -0.11
N ALA A 13 -8.26 1.37 0.47
CA ALA A 13 -8.99 0.28 -0.18
C ALA A 13 -9.73 0.72 -1.46
N ALA A 14 -10.30 1.93 -1.48
CA ALA A 14 -10.94 2.49 -2.66
C ALA A 14 -9.92 2.85 -3.75
N GLY A 15 -8.75 3.36 -3.37
CA GLY A 15 -7.64 3.61 -4.28
C GLY A 15 -7.14 2.33 -4.93
N ASP A 16 -6.78 1.33 -4.12
CA ASP A 16 -6.42 -0.02 -4.55
C ASP A 16 -7.49 -0.59 -5.49
N ALA A 17 -8.76 -0.55 -5.09
CA ALA A 17 -9.87 -1.06 -5.90
C ALA A 17 -10.05 -0.36 -7.26
N ALA A 18 -9.72 0.93 -7.35
CA ALA A 18 -9.77 1.71 -8.58
C ALA A 18 -8.60 1.40 -9.52
N GLY A 19 -7.49 0.89 -8.97
CA GLY A 19 -6.30 0.51 -9.72
C GLY A 19 -6.58 -0.58 -10.75
N TRP A 20 -6.02 -0.41 -11.95
CA TRP A 20 -6.13 -1.39 -13.04
C TRP A 20 -5.64 -2.81 -12.67
N PRO A 21 -4.59 -2.99 -11.83
CA PRO A 21 -4.16 -4.32 -11.41
C PRO A 21 -5.14 -5.06 -10.50
N ALA A 22 -5.99 -4.35 -9.76
CA ALA A 22 -6.77 -4.92 -8.65
C ALA A 22 -7.64 -6.12 -9.04
N ALA A 23 -8.32 -6.03 -10.20
CA ALA A 23 -9.09 -7.14 -10.74
C ALA A 23 -8.23 -8.37 -11.10
N ARG A 24 -6.98 -8.16 -11.56
CA ARG A 24 -6.02 -9.26 -11.82
C ARG A 24 -5.52 -9.88 -10.52
N HIS A 25 -5.29 -9.10 -9.47
CA HIS A 25 -4.95 -9.62 -8.15
C HIS A 25 -6.07 -10.53 -7.63
N ARG A 26 -7.32 -10.05 -7.65
CA ARG A 26 -8.47 -10.85 -7.20
C ARG A 26 -8.80 -12.05 -8.09
N ALA A 27 -8.48 -12.00 -9.39
CA ALA A 27 -8.64 -13.15 -10.29
C ALA A 27 -7.89 -14.41 -9.81
N ALA A 28 -6.90 -14.28 -8.92
CA ALA A 28 -6.25 -15.44 -8.29
C ALA A 28 -7.19 -16.31 -7.44
N ARG A 29 -8.36 -15.79 -7.05
CA ARG A 29 -9.42 -16.56 -6.37
C ARG A 29 -10.24 -17.42 -7.34
N LEU A 30 -10.11 -17.22 -8.65
CA LEU A 30 -10.69 -18.09 -9.67
C LEU A 30 -9.79 -19.30 -9.92
N PRO A 31 -10.30 -20.39 -10.53
CA PRO A 31 -9.46 -21.52 -10.91
C PRO A 31 -8.36 -21.15 -11.91
N ASP A 32 -7.18 -21.79 -11.79
CA ASP A 32 -5.99 -21.53 -12.61
C ASP A 32 -6.23 -21.54 -14.12
N TRP A 33 -7.13 -22.42 -14.59
CA TRP A 33 -7.44 -22.55 -16.01
C TRP A 33 -8.10 -21.29 -16.60
N THR A 34 -8.91 -20.56 -15.80
CA THR A 34 -9.54 -19.29 -16.24
C THR A 34 -8.47 -18.21 -16.44
N ARG A 35 -7.50 -18.13 -15.50
CA ARG A 35 -6.36 -17.20 -15.60
C ARG A 35 -5.43 -17.56 -16.75
N ARG A 36 -5.22 -18.86 -17.00
CA ARG A 36 -4.46 -19.33 -18.16
C ARG A 36 -5.13 -18.90 -19.47
N LEU A 37 -6.45 -19.05 -19.57
CA LEU A 37 -7.21 -18.62 -20.75
C LEU A 37 -7.06 -17.12 -21.04
N THR A 38 -7.09 -16.25 -20.03
CA THR A 38 -6.84 -14.81 -20.25
C THR A 38 -5.48 -14.55 -20.90
N ARG A 39 -4.42 -15.27 -20.50
CA ARG A 39 -3.08 -15.14 -21.11
C ARG A 39 -3.02 -15.69 -22.54
N GLU A 40 -3.69 -16.82 -22.78
CA GLU A 40 -3.81 -17.41 -24.13
C GLU A 40 -4.56 -16.45 -25.08
N LEU A 41 -5.61 -15.79 -24.60
CA LEU A 41 -6.35 -14.77 -25.36
C LEU A 41 -5.48 -13.54 -25.66
N ASP A 42 -4.59 -13.15 -24.74
CA ASP A 42 -3.70 -11.99 -24.91
C ASP A 42 -2.66 -12.28 -26.00
N THR A 43 -2.05 -13.47 -25.94
CA THR A 43 -1.18 -13.97 -27.00
C THR A 43 -1.92 -14.05 -28.35
N PHE A 44 -3.17 -14.53 -28.34
CA PHE A 44 -4.00 -14.57 -29.55
C PHE A 44 -4.24 -13.15 -30.10
N ALA A 45 -4.58 -12.18 -29.25
CA ALA A 45 -4.87 -10.81 -29.66
C ALA A 45 -3.65 -10.16 -30.34
N GLU A 46 -2.46 -10.38 -29.78
CA GLU A 46 -1.19 -9.90 -30.34
C GLU A 46 -0.88 -10.56 -31.69
N GLN A 47 -0.97 -11.90 -31.77
CA GLN A 47 -0.70 -12.65 -33.00
C GLN A 47 -1.68 -12.36 -34.15
N ASN A 48 -2.89 -11.91 -33.83
CA ASN A 48 -3.95 -11.64 -34.81
C ASN A 48 -4.18 -10.15 -35.04
N ALA A 49 -3.28 -9.28 -34.57
CA ALA A 49 -3.34 -7.82 -34.76
C ALA A 49 -4.69 -7.20 -34.36
N THR A 50 -5.27 -7.66 -33.25
CA THR A 50 -6.52 -7.10 -32.71
C THR A 50 -6.24 -6.10 -31.59
N THR A 51 -7.04 -5.04 -31.50
CA THR A 51 -6.90 -4.00 -30.46
C THR A 51 -7.69 -4.30 -29.18
N THR A 52 -8.46 -5.39 -29.16
CA THR A 52 -9.23 -5.82 -27.99
C THR A 52 -8.29 -6.45 -26.96
N LEU A 53 -8.10 -5.78 -25.83
CA LEU A 53 -7.31 -6.29 -24.71
C LEU A 53 -8.14 -7.28 -23.88
N PRO A 54 -7.70 -8.54 -23.70
CA PRO A 54 -8.35 -9.48 -22.81
C PRO A 54 -8.26 -9.01 -21.36
N VAL A 55 -9.40 -9.01 -20.69
CA VAL A 55 -9.51 -8.76 -19.25
C VAL A 55 -9.77 -10.07 -18.51
N PRO A 56 -9.53 -10.14 -17.19
CA PRO A 56 -9.89 -11.32 -16.40
C PRO A 56 -11.36 -11.72 -16.63
N ILE A 57 -11.60 -13.02 -16.80
CA ILE A 57 -12.95 -13.58 -17.00
C ILE A 57 -13.19 -14.76 -16.05
N ALA A 58 -14.44 -14.91 -15.59
CA ALA A 58 -14.81 -16.02 -14.71
C ALA A 58 -15.14 -17.30 -15.48
N LEU A 59 -15.69 -17.19 -16.71
CA LEU A 59 -16.16 -18.28 -17.59
C LEU A 59 -16.70 -19.53 -16.86
N ASN A 60 -18.02 -19.64 -16.74
CA ASN A 60 -18.69 -20.74 -16.01
C ASN A 60 -18.28 -20.83 -14.52
N GLN A 61 -17.76 -19.75 -13.94
CA GLN A 61 -17.50 -19.61 -12.51
C GLN A 61 -18.25 -18.39 -11.95
N PRO A 62 -18.48 -18.33 -10.64
CA PRO A 62 -19.04 -17.15 -9.99
C PRO A 62 -18.14 -15.91 -10.22
N PRO A 63 -18.69 -14.76 -10.67
CA PRO A 63 -17.90 -13.58 -11.03
C PRO A 63 -17.48 -12.72 -9.82
N GLU A 64 -17.83 -13.11 -8.60
CA GLU A 64 -17.57 -12.39 -7.36
C GLU A 64 -16.10 -11.91 -7.22
N PRO A 65 -15.07 -12.73 -7.51
CA PRO A 65 -13.68 -12.26 -7.46
C PRO A 65 -13.37 -11.10 -8.42
N LEU A 66 -14.11 -10.96 -9.51
CA LEU A 66 -13.87 -9.92 -10.52
C LEU A 66 -14.70 -8.65 -10.28
N ARG A 67 -15.58 -8.65 -9.27
CA ARG A 67 -16.25 -7.42 -8.86
C ARG A 67 -15.23 -6.41 -8.36
N LEU A 68 -15.57 -5.13 -8.47
CA LEU A 68 -14.77 -4.05 -7.91
C LEU A 68 -14.67 -4.25 -6.38
N GLY A 69 -13.49 -3.98 -5.81
CA GLY A 69 -13.20 -4.20 -4.40
C GLY A 69 -11.71 -4.07 -4.12
N PRO A 70 -11.26 -4.13 -2.86
CA PRO A 70 -9.84 -4.05 -2.49
C PRO A 70 -9.05 -5.26 -3.03
N SER A 71 -7.74 -5.12 -3.12
CA SER A 71 -6.83 -6.18 -3.52
C SER A 71 -5.58 -6.24 -2.63
N ASP A 72 -4.38 -6.32 -3.21
CA ASP A 72 -3.17 -6.64 -2.49
C ASP A 72 -2.67 -5.50 -1.61
N ASP A 73 -2.74 -4.26 -2.06
CA ASP A 73 -2.36 -3.09 -1.27
C ASP A 73 -3.15 -2.97 0.03
N ALA A 74 -4.47 -3.15 -0.02
CA ALA A 74 -5.32 -3.13 1.17
C ALA A 74 -5.03 -4.31 2.11
N GLU A 75 -4.78 -5.51 1.56
CA GLU A 75 -4.44 -6.69 2.37
C GLU A 75 -3.08 -6.53 3.06
N TRP A 76 -2.05 -6.01 2.37
CA TRP A 76 -0.75 -5.74 2.96
C TRP A 76 -0.79 -4.55 3.94
N ALA A 77 -1.63 -3.55 3.71
CA ALA A 77 -1.88 -2.50 4.70
C ALA A 77 -2.51 -3.08 5.99
N VAL A 78 -3.49 -3.98 5.88
CA VAL A 78 -4.11 -4.65 7.03
C VAL A 78 -3.15 -5.61 7.73
N PHE A 79 -2.21 -6.23 7.02
CA PHE A 79 -1.11 -6.97 7.66
C PHE A 79 -0.32 -6.10 8.66
N ALA A 80 -0.07 -4.83 8.35
CA ALA A 80 0.54 -3.91 9.32
C ALA A 80 -0.41 -3.57 10.48
N ALA A 81 -1.72 -3.53 10.25
CA ALA A 81 -2.71 -3.35 11.32
C ALA A 81 -2.66 -4.48 12.37
N GLU A 82 -2.38 -5.73 11.96
CA GLU A 82 -2.21 -6.86 12.89
C GLU A 82 -1.11 -6.57 13.93
N ALA A 83 0.00 -5.93 13.50
CA ALA A 83 1.09 -5.53 14.40
C ALA A 83 0.66 -4.39 15.35
N VAL A 84 -0.07 -3.39 14.84
CA VAL A 84 -0.57 -2.26 15.66
C VAL A 84 -1.51 -2.75 16.75
N LEU A 85 -2.46 -3.63 16.40
CA LEU A 85 -3.39 -4.23 17.35
C LEU A 85 -2.66 -5.08 18.39
N ARG A 86 -1.71 -5.92 17.97
CA ARG A 86 -0.92 -6.76 18.88
C ARG A 86 -0.10 -5.91 19.86
N ALA A 87 0.43 -4.76 19.44
CA ALA A 87 1.18 -3.86 20.32
C ALA A 87 0.28 -3.07 21.31
N GLY A 88 -1.00 -2.94 20.98
CA GLY A 88 -2.04 -2.33 21.81
C GLY A 88 -2.62 -3.25 22.88
N ASP A 89 -2.40 -4.57 22.77
CA ASP A 89 -2.79 -5.53 23.79
C ASP A 89 -1.82 -5.48 24.99
N ASP A 90 -2.21 -4.76 26.04
CA ASP A 90 -1.43 -4.62 27.27
C ASP A 90 -1.22 -5.95 28.04
N THR A 91 -1.94 -7.01 27.68
CA THR A 91 -1.76 -8.34 28.30
C THR A 91 -0.60 -9.12 27.68
N ALA A 92 -0.18 -8.75 26.46
CA ALA A 92 0.96 -9.33 25.77
C ALA A 92 2.15 -8.38 25.80
N LEU A 93 3.31 -8.84 26.29
CA LEU A 93 4.55 -8.04 26.39
C LEU A 93 4.44 -6.81 27.32
N GLY A 94 3.60 -6.88 28.38
CA GLY A 94 3.30 -5.77 29.28
C GLY A 94 4.49 -5.19 30.07
N ASP A 95 5.64 -5.87 30.09
CA ASP A 95 6.90 -5.40 30.68
C ASP A 95 7.67 -4.43 29.77
N LEU A 96 7.33 -4.36 28.48
CA LEU A 96 7.96 -3.47 27.51
C LEU A 96 7.24 -2.13 27.41
N SER A 97 8.00 -1.07 27.11
CA SER A 97 7.41 0.20 26.70
C SER A 97 6.61 0.04 25.40
N ARG A 98 5.59 0.88 25.17
CA ARG A 98 4.75 0.82 23.96
C ARG A 98 5.58 0.84 22.66
N ALA A 99 6.63 1.66 22.60
CA ALA A 99 7.54 1.71 21.45
C ALA A 99 8.28 0.39 21.22
N ARG A 100 8.71 -0.29 22.29
CA ARG A 100 9.35 -1.61 22.20
C ARG A 100 8.34 -2.70 21.84
N ARG A 101 7.12 -2.66 22.41
CA ARG A 101 6.03 -3.58 22.02
C ARG A 101 5.68 -3.45 20.54
N MET A 102 5.64 -2.23 20.00
CA MET A 102 5.36 -2.01 18.58
C MET A 102 6.41 -2.67 17.68
N ARG A 103 7.70 -2.44 17.94
CA ARG A 103 8.78 -3.06 17.17
C ARG A 103 8.80 -4.58 17.32
N ALA A 104 8.54 -5.10 18.52
CA ALA A 104 8.41 -6.54 18.76
C ALA A 104 7.19 -7.14 18.04
N ALA A 105 6.05 -6.45 18.00
CA ALA A 105 4.87 -6.90 17.29
C ALA A 105 5.10 -6.98 15.78
N ILE A 106 5.77 -5.98 15.20
CA ILE A 106 6.19 -5.99 13.78
C ILE A 106 7.12 -7.19 13.50
N ASP A 107 8.16 -7.37 14.32
CA ASP A 107 9.10 -8.49 14.18
C ASP A 107 8.38 -9.85 14.26
N LEU A 108 7.50 -10.05 15.24
CA LEU A 108 6.71 -11.27 15.37
C LEU A 108 5.79 -11.51 14.16
N THR A 109 5.16 -10.45 13.64
CA THR A 109 4.26 -10.53 12.48
C THR A 109 5.03 -10.93 11.20
N TRP A 110 6.21 -10.36 10.96
CA TRP A 110 7.07 -10.78 9.83
C TRP A 110 7.64 -12.19 9.98
N ASN A 111 8.16 -12.54 11.17
CA ASN A 111 8.72 -13.86 11.41
C ASN A 111 7.66 -14.97 11.34
N ALA A 112 6.40 -14.69 11.71
CA ALA A 112 5.30 -15.64 11.54
C ALA A 112 5.09 -15.99 10.05
N VAL A 113 5.00 -14.97 9.18
CA VAL A 113 4.82 -15.18 7.74
C VAL A 113 6.06 -15.83 7.11
N ALA A 114 7.27 -15.43 7.51
CA ALA A 114 8.49 -16.09 7.04
C ALA A 114 8.58 -17.55 7.48
N SER A 115 8.06 -17.90 8.67
CA SER A 115 7.98 -19.30 9.12
C SER A 115 7.02 -20.12 8.25
N GLU A 116 5.91 -19.54 7.80
CA GLU A 116 5.01 -20.19 6.85
C GLU A 116 5.68 -20.42 5.48
N VAL A 117 6.47 -19.44 5.01
CA VAL A 117 7.28 -19.55 3.78
C VAL A 117 8.35 -20.64 3.91
N ALA A 118 9.09 -20.66 5.02
CA ALA A 118 10.09 -21.70 5.31
C ALA A 118 9.44 -23.09 5.32
N ALA A 119 8.32 -23.25 6.02
CA ALA A 119 7.60 -24.51 6.07
C ALA A 119 7.06 -24.95 4.70
N ALA A 120 6.69 -24.01 3.83
CA ALA A 120 6.30 -24.32 2.45
C ALA A 120 7.49 -24.78 1.61
N ALA A 121 8.66 -24.16 1.77
CA ALA A 121 9.90 -24.57 1.11
C ALA A 121 10.36 -25.96 1.57
N ASP A 122 10.31 -26.26 2.87
CA ASP A 122 10.70 -27.56 3.44
C ASP A 122 9.86 -28.74 2.92
N ARG A 123 8.61 -28.48 2.50
CA ARG A 123 7.71 -29.49 1.93
C ARG A 123 7.92 -29.70 0.42
N ALA A 124 8.62 -28.79 -0.24
CA ALA A 124 8.79 -28.82 -1.68
C ALA A 124 10.02 -29.68 -2.09
N PRO A 125 9.97 -30.37 -3.24
CA PRO A 125 11.14 -31.09 -3.75
C PRO A 125 12.33 -30.15 -4.03
N GLU A 126 12.05 -28.92 -4.48
CA GLU A 126 13.00 -27.83 -4.64
C GLU A 126 12.39 -26.53 -4.08
N VAL A 127 13.22 -25.62 -3.58
CA VAL A 127 12.74 -24.36 -2.99
C VAL A 127 11.95 -23.53 -4.02
N GLU A 128 12.36 -23.56 -5.28
CA GLU A 128 11.73 -22.87 -6.40
C GLU A 128 10.34 -23.43 -6.76
N SER A 129 10.06 -24.70 -6.42
CA SER A 129 8.77 -25.37 -6.66
C SER A 129 7.80 -25.23 -5.48
N ALA A 130 8.18 -24.52 -4.41
CA ALA A 130 7.35 -24.32 -3.24
C ALA A 130 6.05 -23.55 -3.55
N VAL A 131 4.93 -24.13 -3.13
CA VAL A 131 3.62 -23.47 -3.16
C VAL A 131 3.48 -22.63 -1.89
N LEU A 132 3.68 -21.32 -2.03
CA LEU A 132 3.57 -20.38 -0.92
C LEU A 132 2.10 -20.19 -0.49
N PRO A 133 1.82 -20.00 0.81
CA PRO A 133 0.46 -19.79 1.32
C PRO A 133 -0.07 -18.36 1.12
N LEU A 134 0.63 -17.55 0.33
CA LEU A 134 0.36 -16.15 0.08
C LEU A 134 0.83 -15.73 -1.32
N ARG A 135 0.46 -14.52 -1.72
CA ARG A 135 1.02 -13.82 -2.88
C ARG A 135 1.59 -12.49 -2.41
N ALA A 136 2.61 -12.00 -3.10
CA ALA A 136 3.25 -10.74 -2.76
C ALA A 136 3.94 -10.15 -3.98
N ARG A 137 4.25 -8.84 -3.92
CA ARG A 137 5.20 -8.20 -4.85
C ARG A 137 6.59 -8.84 -4.73
N ILE A 138 7.43 -8.61 -5.73
CA ILE A 138 8.74 -9.27 -5.84
C ILE A 138 9.63 -8.92 -4.63
N SER A 139 9.66 -7.66 -4.20
CA SER A 139 10.38 -7.20 -3.01
C SER A 139 9.96 -7.96 -1.74
N VAL A 140 8.65 -8.03 -1.49
CA VAL A 140 8.09 -8.69 -0.32
C VAL A 140 8.35 -10.19 -0.34
N ARG A 141 8.18 -10.84 -1.51
CA ARG A 141 8.49 -12.27 -1.67
C ARG A 141 9.98 -12.55 -1.43
N ALA A 142 10.87 -11.72 -1.97
CA ALA A 142 12.31 -11.88 -1.81
C ALA A 142 12.74 -11.63 -0.35
N GLY A 143 12.26 -10.55 0.27
CA GLY A 143 12.53 -10.26 1.68
C GLY A 143 12.03 -11.35 2.64
N LEU A 144 10.84 -11.92 2.38
CA LEU A 144 10.34 -13.08 3.13
C LEU A 144 11.21 -14.32 2.93
N GLY A 145 11.68 -14.58 1.71
CA GLY A 145 12.61 -15.68 1.43
C GLY A 145 13.95 -15.50 2.16
N ASN A 146 14.50 -14.29 2.14
CA ASN A 146 15.70 -13.93 2.89
C ASN A 146 15.49 -14.12 4.41
N LEU A 147 14.35 -13.67 4.95
CA LEU A 147 14.03 -13.83 6.37
C LEU A 147 13.86 -15.31 6.75
N ALA A 148 13.18 -16.09 5.90
CA ALA A 148 12.96 -17.54 6.06
C ALA A 148 14.28 -18.34 6.06
N THR A 149 15.31 -17.86 5.36
CA THR A 149 16.64 -18.46 5.32
C THR A 149 17.59 -17.96 6.41
N GLY A 150 17.11 -17.09 7.31
CA GLY A 150 17.84 -16.65 8.50
C GLY A 150 18.53 -15.29 8.38
N LEU A 151 18.42 -14.59 7.24
CA LEU A 151 18.85 -13.19 7.16
C LEU A 151 17.98 -12.30 8.05
N ARG A 152 18.47 -11.10 8.35
CA ARG A 152 17.77 -10.11 9.18
C ARG A 152 17.79 -8.74 8.51
N PRO A 153 16.80 -7.86 8.78
CA PRO A 153 16.86 -6.47 8.35
C PRO A 153 18.16 -5.78 8.82
N PRO A 154 18.77 -4.89 8.02
CA PRO A 154 18.31 -4.44 6.70
C PRO A 154 18.67 -5.39 5.55
N ALA A 155 19.48 -6.44 5.75
CA ALA A 155 19.92 -7.32 4.66
C ALA A 155 18.76 -7.98 3.93
N THR A 156 17.67 -8.34 4.63
CA THR A 156 16.47 -8.91 3.99
C THR A 156 15.84 -7.94 2.98
N GLY A 157 15.78 -6.65 3.32
CA GLY A 157 15.21 -5.59 2.49
C GLY A 157 16.18 -4.96 1.49
N HIS A 158 17.49 -5.11 1.66
CA HIS A 158 18.52 -4.64 0.71
C HIS A 158 18.88 -5.71 -0.33
N ASP A 159 19.09 -6.96 0.09
CA ASP A 159 19.55 -8.05 -0.79
C ASP A 159 18.39 -8.65 -1.61
N ASN A 160 17.64 -7.79 -2.30
CA ASN A 160 16.60 -8.20 -3.23
C ASN A 160 16.54 -7.27 -4.46
N PRO A 161 16.21 -7.78 -5.66
CA PRO A 161 16.28 -7.00 -6.90
C PRO A 161 15.24 -5.87 -7.03
N HIS A 162 14.27 -5.78 -6.11
CA HIS A 162 13.18 -4.82 -6.14
C HIS A 162 13.11 -3.97 -4.86
N TYR A 163 14.24 -3.79 -4.16
CA TYR A 163 14.26 -3.14 -2.85
C TYR A 163 13.70 -1.71 -2.86
N PHE A 164 13.72 -1.06 -4.03
CA PHE A 164 13.31 0.32 -4.25
C PHE A 164 11.79 0.51 -4.44
N ASP A 165 11.02 -0.58 -4.47
CA ASP A 165 9.59 -0.51 -4.77
C ASP A 165 8.74 0.01 -3.58
N ASP A 166 7.48 0.32 -3.89
CA ASP A 166 6.56 0.99 -2.98
C ASP A 166 5.77 0.07 -2.05
N ALA A 167 6.07 -1.24 -1.99
CA ALA A 167 5.23 -2.17 -1.23
C ALA A 167 5.24 -1.90 0.30
N ALA A 168 6.28 -1.24 0.83
CA ALA A 168 6.29 -0.75 2.21
C ALA A 168 5.43 0.49 2.43
N CYS A 169 5.18 1.30 1.40
CA CYS A 169 4.46 2.57 1.53
C CYS A 169 3.01 2.36 1.97
N VAL A 170 2.34 1.32 1.45
CA VAL A 170 0.95 1.00 1.85
C VAL A 170 0.84 0.52 3.29
N ARG A 171 1.86 -0.19 3.78
CA ARG A 171 1.96 -0.62 5.19
C ARG A 171 2.25 0.56 6.11
N ALA A 172 3.17 1.43 5.70
CA ALA A 172 3.53 2.64 6.40
C ALA A 172 2.32 3.55 6.66
N CYS A 173 1.35 3.59 5.73
CA CYS A 173 0.10 4.30 5.93
C CYS A 173 -0.62 3.90 7.23
N VAL A 174 -0.70 2.60 7.52
CA VAL A 174 -1.37 2.09 8.72
C VAL A 174 -0.48 2.23 9.95
N LEU A 175 0.83 2.04 9.82
CA LEU A 175 1.78 2.20 10.93
C LEU A 175 1.79 3.62 11.51
N ALA A 176 1.45 4.65 10.71
CA ALA A 176 1.30 6.02 11.19
C ALA A 176 0.31 6.17 12.36
N ILE A 177 -0.66 5.26 12.50
CA ILE A 177 -1.63 5.22 13.61
C ILE A 177 -0.93 5.05 14.97
N ALA A 178 0.27 4.47 14.99
CA ALA A 178 1.06 4.32 16.20
C ALA A 178 1.56 5.66 16.79
N HIS A 179 1.68 6.69 15.96
CA HIS A 179 2.31 7.98 16.29
C HIS A 179 1.53 9.18 15.69
N PRO A 180 0.24 9.36 16.02
CA PRO A 180 -0.54 10.48 15.51
C PRO A 180 0.04 11.82 15.98
N GLY A 181 0.27 12.73 15.04
CA GLY A 181 0.82 14.07 15.31
C GLY A 181 2.34 14.09 15.52
N ASP A 182 3.02 12.96 15.37
CA ASP A 182 4.47 12.83 15.54
C ASP A 182 5.10 12.23 14.26
N PRO A 183 5.41 13.08 13.27
CA PRO A 183 5.87 12.62 11.96
C PRO A 183 7.24 11.93 12.01
N GLU A 184 8.15 12.38 12.87
CA GLU A 184 9.49 11.80 13.01
C GLU A 184 9.39 10.37 13.55
N GLN A 185 8.61 10.15 14.62
CA GLN A 185 8.44 8.82 15.19
C GLN A 185 7.63 7.89 14.28
N ALA A 186 6.67 8.43 13.52
CA ALA A 186 5.94 7.68 12.50
C ALA A 186 6.88 7.21 11.38
N ALA A 187 7.75 8.09 10.89
CA ALA A 187 8.76 7.76 9.88
C ALA A 187 9.75 6.68 10.38
N ASP A 188 10.25 6.82 11.61
CA ASP A 188 11.17 5.86 12.22
C ASP A 188 10.57 4.47 12.44
N LEU A 189 9.26 4.39 12.70
CA LEU A 189 8.55 3.13 12.77
C LEU A 189 8.34 2.52 11.38
N ALA A 190 7.97 3.34 10.40
CA ALA A 190 7.79 2.90 9.02
C ALA A 190 9.11 2.38 8.42
N GLU A 191 10.25 3.03 8.69
CA GLU A 191 11.55 2.54 8.27
C GLU A 191 11.89 1.17 8.87
N PHE A 192 11.55 0.96 10.15
CA PHE A 192 11.78 -0.31 10.82
C PHE A 192 11.02 -1.47 10.17
N ASP A 193 9.76 -1.24 9.77
CA ASP A 193 8.99 -2.20 8.99
C ASP A 193 9.52 -2.35 7.56
N ALA A 194 9.81 -1.24 6.88
CA ALA A 194 10.21 -1.23 5.48
C ALA A 194 11.49 -2.04 5.24
N ARG A 195 12.48 -1.95 6.14
CA ARG A 195 13.76 -2.68 6.05
C ARG A 195 13.64 -4.20 6.02
N TYR A 196 12.46 -4.77 6.29
CA TYR A 196 12.21 -6.19 6.07
C TYR A 196 12.21 -6.57 4.59
N THR A 197 11.73 -5.68 3.72
CA THR A 197 11.46 -5.99 2.32
C THR A 197 11.94 -4.93 1.32
N GLN A 198 12.31 -3.73 1.79
CA GLN A 198 12.75 -2.59 1.00
C GLN A 198 14.06 -2.02 1.52
N ASP A 199 14.71 -1.23 0.67
CA ASP A 199 15.82 -0.33 1.00
C ASP A 199 15.78 0.91 0.08
N GLY A 200 16.61 1.92 0.35
CA GLY A 200 16.70 3.14 -0.47
C GLY A 200 15.34 3.84 -0.66
N ASP A 201 14.95 4.10 -1.91
CA ASP A 201 13.72 4.83 -2.23
C ASP A 201 12.44 4.16 -1.70
N GLY A 202 12.42 2.83 -1.56
CA GLY A 202 11.31 2.11 -0.95
C GLY A 202 11.15 2.44 0.55
N VAL A 203 12.27 2.59 1.27
CA VAL A 203 12.28 3.02 2.67
C VAL A 203 11.96 4.51 2.79
N HIS A 204 12.53 5.37 1.95
CA HIS A 204 12.21 6.80 1.93
C HIS A 204 10.73 7.06 1.65
N GLY A 205 10.13 6.32 0.72
CA GLY A 205 8.70 6.40 0.42
C GLY A 205 7.83 6.01 1.63
N ALA A 206 8.20 4.93 2.33
CA ALA A 206 7.51 4.50 3.54
C ALA A 206 7.57 5.56 4.65
N ARG A 207 8.76 6.12 4.89
CA ARG A 207 8.96 7.23 5.86
C ARG A 207 8.07 8.43 5.52
N ALA A 208 8.09 8.86 4.26
CA ALA A 208 7.31 10.01 3.80
C ALA A 208 5.79 9.82 3.96
N MET A 209 5.27 8.67 3.58
CA MET A 209 3.83 8.37 3.72
C MET A 209 3.40 8.31 5.18
N ALA A 210 4.21 7.70 6.06
CA ALA A 210 3.91 7.66 7.49
C ALA A 210 3.95 9.06 8.12
N ALA A 211 4.94 9.89 7.79
CA ALA A 211 5.04 11.26 8.26
C ALA A 211 3.80 12.09 7.86
N ALA A 212 3.40 12.06 6.58
CA ALA A 212 2.19 12.75 6.13
C ALA A 212 0.92 12.28 6.83
N LEU A 213 0.75 10.96 6.96
CA LEU A 213 -0.45 10.39 7.56
C LEU A 213 -0.52 10.61 9.08
N SER A 214 0.61 10.67 9.77
CA SER A 214 0.64 11.02 11.20
C SER A 214 -0.06 12.36 11.48
N LEU A 215 0.15 13.36 10.61
CA LEU A 215 -0.45 14.69 10.71
C LEU A 215 -1.89 14.71 10.18
N ALA A 216 -2.17 13.98 9.09
CA ALA A 216 -3.54 13.85 8.57
C ALA A 216 -4.49 13.26 9.62
N LEU A 217 -4.01 12.28 10.39
CA LEU A 217 -4.73 11.63 11.49
C LEU A 217 -5.07 12.59 12.65
N THR A 218 -4.37 13.72 12.79
CA THR A 218 -4.69 14.77 13.77
C THR A 218 -5.49 15.93 13.17
N GLY A 219 -5.80 15.85 11.87
CA GLY A 219 -6.56 16.87 11.16
C GLY A 219 -5.75 18.08 10.72
N ALA A 220 -4.44 17.93 10.54
CA ALA A 220 -3.63 18.93 9.86
C ALA A 220 -4.14 19.16 8.41
N ASP A 221 -3.83 20.32 7.85
CA ASP A 221 -4.15 20.61 6.45
C ASP A 221 -3.26 19.80 5.47
N PRO A 222 -3.66 19.68 4.19
CA PRO A 222 -2.90 18.92 3.21
C PRO A 222 -1.45 19.42 3.02
N ASP A 223 -1.20 20.73 3.11
CA ASP A 223 0.12 21.31 2.86
C ASP A 223 1.10 20.95 3.99
N ALA A 224 0.63 20.95 5.24
CA ALA A 224 1.40 20.48 6.39
C ALA A 224 1.75 18.99 6.27
N CYS A 225 0.80 18.16 5.84
CA CYS A 225 1.04 16.72 5.63
C CYS A 225 2.10 16.48 4.54
N VAL A 226 1.99 17.19 3.41
CA VAL A 226 2.95 17.08 2.29
C VAL A 226 4.33 17.62 2.67
N THR A 227 4.38 18.68 3.48
CA THR A 227 5.64 19.22 4.01
C THR A 227 6.35 18.20 4.90
N ALA A 228 5.60 17.49 5.77
CA ALA A 228 6.15 16.42 6.58
C ALA A 228 6.67 15.25 5.72
N ALA A 229 5.94 14.85 4.68
CA ALA A 229 6.44 13.85 3.73
C ALA A 229 7.76 14.29 3.06
N LEU A 230 7.84 15.53 2.58
CA LEU A 230 9.04 16.05 1.92
C LEU A 230 10.28 16.09 2.83
N ALA A 231 10.10 16.27 4.14
CA ALA A 231 11.20 16.23 5.11
C ALA A 231 11.90 14.86 5.17
N GLU A 232 11.17 13.79 4.82
CA GLU A 232 11.67 12.41 4.81
C GLU A 232 12.29 11.99 3.46
N LEU A 233 12.33 12.90 2.48
CA LEU A 233 12.79 12.64 1.11
C LEU A 233 14.05 13.45 0.79
N PRO A 234 15.26 12.85 0.93
CA PRO A 234 16.53 13.53 0.64
C PRO A 234 16.62 14.05 -0.79
N GLU A 235 17.28 15.19 -1.02
CA GLU A 235 17.28 15.88 -2.32
C GLU A 235 18.08 15.18 -3.40
N GLU A 236 19.07 14.41 -3.00
CA GLU A 236 20.00 13.68 -3.86
C GLU A 236 19.41 12.38 -4.42
N THR A 237 18.36 11.84 -3.79
CA THR A 237 17.71 10.61 -4.23
C THR A 237 16.78 10.88 -5.41
N GLU A 238 16.39 9.82 -6.12
CA GLU A 238 15.44 9.95 -7.23
C GLU A 238 14.05 10.33 -6.70
N ILE A 239 13.57 9.64 -5.67
CA ILE A 239 12.29 9.95 -5.02
C ILE A 239 12.20 11.40 -4.52
N GLY A 240 13.27 11.97 -3.96
CA GLY A 240 13.24 13.35 -3.46
C GLY A 240 13.25 14.41 -4.56
N ARG A 241 13.94 14.15 -5.67
CA ARG A 241 13.87 15.01 -6.88
C ARG A 241 12.49 14.94 -7.52
N ASN A 242 11.96 13.72 -7.71
CA ASN A 242 10.64 13.51 -8.31
C ASN A 242 9.52 14.09 -7.44
N ALA A 243 9.57 13.96 -6.11
CA ALA A 243 8.59 14.54 -5.21
C ALA A 243 8.52 16.08 -5.33
N ARG A 244 9.68 16.74 -5.31
CA ARG A 244 9.75 18.20 -5.45
C ARG A 244 9.28 18.65 -6.83
N HIS A 245 9.60 17.91 -7.88
CA HIS A 245 9.16 18.19 -9.24
C HIS A 245 7.63 18.01 -9.39
N ALA A 246 7.09 16.88 -8.95
CA ALA A 246 5.65 16.58 -8.99
C ALA A 246 4.84 17.63 -8.21
N LEU A 247 5.32 18.06 -7.04
CA LEU A 247 4.67 19.11 -6.24
C LEU A 247 4.79 20.50 -6.88
N HIS A 248 5.87 20.78 -7.61
CA HIS A 248 5.95 22.00 -8.41
C HIS A 248 4.87 22.03 -9.49
N LEU A 249 4.70 20.93 -10.23
CA LEU A 249 3.63 20.79 -11.23
C LEU A 249 2.24 20.95 -10.58
N ALA A 250 2.02 20.31 -9.43
CA ALA A 250 0.75 20.37 -8.70
C ALA A 250 0.33 21.79 -8.30
N ARG A 251 1.28 22.63 -7.87
CA ARG A 251 1.00 24.03 -7.48
C ARG A 251 0.49 24.90 -8.61
N THR A 252 0.82 24.54 -9.85
CA THR A 252 0.42 25.29 -11.06
C THR A 252 -0.74 24.66 -11.82
N ALA A 253 -1.20 23.47 -11.40
CA ALA A 253 -2.26 22.75 -12.08
C ALA A 253 -3.65 23.31 -11.73
N GLU A 254 -4.54 23.36 -12.72
CA GLU A 254 -5.92 23.82 -12.53
C GLU A 254 -6.78 22.83 -11.72
N SER A 255 -6.45 21.53 -11.82
CA SER A 255 -7.14 20.44 -11.12
C SER A 255 -6.24 19.20 -11.03
N ALA A 256 -6.60 18.25 -10.16
CA ALA A 256 -5.92 16.96 -10.09
C ALA A 256 -5.97 16.19 -11.43
N PHE A 257 -7.09 16.28 -12.16
CA PHE A 257 -7.21 15.63 -13.46
C PHE A 257 -6.32 16.29 -14.53
N ALA A 258 -6.24 17.63 -14.54
CA ALA A 258 -5.35 18.35 -15.46
C ALA A 258 -3.85 18.06 -15.20
N LEU A 259 -3.51 17.59 -14.00
CA LEU A 259 -2.15 17.23 -13.62
C LEU A 259 -1.72 15.84 -14.15
N VAL A 260 -2.65 15.02 -14.65
CA VAL A 260 -2.36 13.66 -15.13
C VAL A 260 -1.32 13.64 -16.27
N PRO A 261 -1.48 14.37 -17.40
CA PRO A 261 -0.48 14.32 -18.47
C PRO A 261 0.91 14.85 -18.06
N PRO A 262 1.04 15.96 -17.29
CA PRO A 262 2.34 16.37 -16.77
C PRO A 262 3.03 15.31 -15.90
N LEU A 263 2.30 14.63 -15.01
CA LEU A 263 2.89 13.57 -14.18
C LEU A 263 3.31 12.35 -15.03
N GLU A 264 2.45 11.92 -15.96
CA GLU A 264 2.74 10.80 -16.87
C GLU A 264 4.00 11.03 -17.69
N HIS A 265 4.23 12.26 -18.17
CA HIS A 265 5.35 12.53 -19.07
C HIS A 265 6.65 12.97 -18.38
N GLN A 266 6.58 13.41 -17.12
CA GLN A 266 7.72 14.05 -16.45
C GLN A 266 8.17 13.35 -15.16
N ILE A 267 7.34 12.46 -14.60
CA ILE A 267 7.64 11.72 -13.37
C ILE A 267 7.62 10.21 -13.61
N VAL A 268 6.62 9.73 -14.34
CA VAL A 268 6.44 8.30 -14.62
C VAL A 268 7.35 7.89 -15.78
N ASP A 269 8.44 7.17 -15.48
CA ASP A 269 9.41 6.73 -16.50
C ASP A 269 8.98 5.39 -17.14
N HIS A 270 9.14 5.23 -18.44
CA HIS A 270 8.83 3.99 -19.17
C HIS A 270 10.08 3.15 -19.51
N VAL A 271 11.26 3.48 -18.95
CA VAL A 271 12.51 2.74 -19.18
C VAL A 271 12.49 1.32 -18.57
N TYR A 272 11.83 1.12 -17.42
CA TYR A 272 11.75 -0.19 -16.75
C TYR A 272 10.35 -0.79 -16.81
N SER A 273 10.22 -2.12 -16.76
CA SER A 273 8.93 -2.80 -17.01
C SER A 273 7.93 -2.75 -15.85
N TYR A 274 8.28 -2.21 -14.69
CA TYR A 274 7.45 -2.22 -13.48
C TYR A 274 7.12 -0.80 -13.01
N GLY A 275 5.84 -0.48 -12.89
CA GLY A 275 5.33 0.82 -12.41
C GLY A 275 5.06 0.85 -10.90
N ILE A 276 5.98 0.30 -10.12
CA ILE A 276 5.88 0.19 -8.64
C ILE A 276 7.06 0.89 -7.94
N ALA A 277 7.86 1.66 -8.68
CA ALA A 277 8.98 2.37 -8.08
C ALA A 277 8.44 3.43 -7.11
N ALA A 278 8.90 3.39 -5.84
CA ALA A 278 8.49 4.38 -4.86
C ALA A 278 8.85 5.81 -5.29
N ALA A 279 9.92 5.95 -6.07
CA ALA A 279 10.35 7.19 -6.70
C ALA A 279 9.36 7.77 -7.73
N GLU A 280 8.38 7.00 -8.18
CA GLU A 280 7.29 7.45 -9.04
C GLU A 280 5.98 7.56 -8.25
N THR A 281 5.62 6.51 -7.51
CA THR A 281 4.26 6.39 -6.92
C THR A 281 4.02 7.34 -5.75
N VAL A 282 5.01 7.54 -4.86
CA VAL A 282 4.89 8.48 -3.73
C VAL A 282 4.81 9.93 -4.21
N PRO A 283 5.71 10.41 -5.10
CA PRO A 283 5.56 11.74 -5.71
C PRO A 283 4.20 12.00 -6.36
N VAL A 284 3.70 11.04 -7.15
CA VAL A 284 2.39 11.13 -7.80
C VAL A 284 1.28 11.26 -6.76
N ALA A 285 1.27 10.42 -5.72
CA ALA A 285 0.26 10.44 -4.68
C ALA A 285 0.22 11.78 -3.92
N LEU A 286 1.40 12.30 -3.53
CA LEU A 286 1.51 13.59 -2.85
C LEU A 286 1.05 14.75 -3.75
N ALA A 287 1.45 14.75 -5.03
CA ALA A 287 1.08 15.78 -5.99
C ALA A 287 -0.43 15.80 -6.27
N LEU A 288 -1.06 14.65 -6.44
CA LEU A 288 -2.50 14.56 -6.68
C LEU A 288 -3.33 14.90 -5.43
N ALA A 289 -2.87 14.50 -4.23
CA ALA A 289 -3.49 14.93 -2.98
C ALA A 289 -3.42 16.46 -2.81
N THR A 290 -2.28 17.06 -3.18
CA THR A 290 -2.07 18.53 -3.17
C THR A 290 -3.00 19.23 -4.16
N ALA A 291 -3.01 18.82 -5.43
CA ALA A 291 -3.85 19.42 -6.47
C ALA A 291 -5.35 19.28 -6.16
N ALA A 292 -5.76 18.15 -5.56
CA ALA A 292 -7.12 17.93 -5.08
C ALA A 292 -7.45 18.69 -3.78
N ARG A 293 -6.48 19.34 -3.14
CA ARG A 293 -6.57 19.93 -1.78
C ARG A 293 -7.21 18.96 -0.78
N GLY A 294 -6.69 17.73 -0.74
CA GLY A 294 -7.16 16.68 0.17
C GLY A 294 -8.48 16.00 -0.21
N ARG A 295 -9.12 16.34 -1.35
CA ARG A 295 -10.41 15.74 -1.75
C ARG A 295 -10.21 14.39 -2.46
N ILE A 296 -10.61 13.31 -1.80
CA ILE A 296 -10.49 11.95 -2.34
C ILE A 296 -11.20 11.76 -3.68
N ALA A 297 -12.37 12.39 -3.86
CA ALA A 297 -13.18 12.32 -5.08
C ALA A 297 -12.49 12.92 -6.32
N GLU A 298 -11.42 13.70 -6.14
CA GLU A 298 -10.60 14.24 -7.22
C GLU A 298 -9.24 13.53 -7.32
N ALA A 299 -8.60 13.22 -6.18
CA ALA A 299 -7.26 12.62 -6.16
C ALA A 299 -7.24 11.18 -6.69
N VAL A 300 -8.16 10.32 -6.21
CA VAL A 300 -8.15 8.89 -6.57
C VAL A 300 -8.48 8.67 -8.06
N PRO A 301 -9.51 9.30 -8.65
CA PRO A 301 -9.77 9.13 -10.09
C PRO A 301 -8.61 9.62 -10.96
N ALA A 302 -7.97 10.73 -10.59
CA ALA A 302 -6.80 11.23 -11.32
C ALA A 302 -5.60 10.27 -11.22
N ALA A 303 -5.36 9.70 -10.04
CA ALA A 303 -4.30 8.70 -9.85
C ALA A 303 -4.57 7.44 -10.67
N ALA A 304 -5.83 6.99 -10.74
CA ALA A 304 -6.22 5.81 -11.51
C ALA A 304 -6.03 5.98 -13.03
N CYS A 305 -5.96 7.23 -13.54
CA CYS A 305 -5.64 7.49 -14.95
C CYS A 305 -4.16 7.24 -15.30
N LEU A 306 -3.26 7.21 -14.31
CA LEU A 306 -1.83 6.96 -14.52
C LEU A 306 -1.57 5.45 -14.51
N SER A 307 -1.93 4.80 -15.62
CA SER A 307 -2.03 3.33 -15.73
C SER A 307 -0.80 2.55 -15.27
N ARG A 308 0.41 3.12 -15.45
CA ARG A 308 1.66 2.49 -15.03
C ARG A 308 1.79 2.39 -13.52
N VAL A 309 1.49 3.47 -12.80
CA VAL A 309 1.56 3.57 -11.33
C VAL A 309 0.22 3.29 -10.65
N ALA A 310 -0.76 2.80 -11.41
CA ALA A 310 -2.13 2.61 -10.96
C ALA A 310 -2.30 1.48 -9.91
N ASP A 311 -1.26 0.71 -9.60
CA ASP A 311 -1.28 -0.26 -8.51
C ASP A 311 -1.37 0.47 -7.16
N SER A 312 -0.33 1.25 -6.82
CA SER A 312 -0.23 1.89 -5.50
C SER A 312 -0.44 3.38 -5.45
N ALA A 313 -0.20 4.15 -6.53
CA ALA A 313 -0.40 5.60 -6.46
C ALA A 313 -1.85 5.99 -6.06
N PRO A 314 -2.91 5.33 -6.58
CA PRO A 314 -4.28 5.58 -6.12
C PRO A 314 -4.49 5.16 -4.67
N ALA A 315 -3.91 4.04 -4.21
CA ALA A 315 -4.03 3.56 -2.84
C ALA A 315 -3.38 4.54 -1.84
N LEU A 316 -2.17 5.04 -2.15
CA LEU A 316 -1.46 6.03 -1.33
C LEU A 316 -2.18 7.38 -1.30
N ALA A 317 -2.65 7.86 -2.46
CA ALA A 317 -3.45 9.09 -2.55
C ALA A 317 -4.77 8.95 -1.80
N GLY A 318 -5.42 7.79 -1.91
CA GLY A 318 -6.65 7.43 -1.20
C GLY A 318 -6.45 7.37 0.30
N ALA A 319 -5.36 6.78 0.79
CA ALA A 319 -5.02 6.75 2.21
C ALA A 319 -4.89 8.16 2.79
N LEU A 320 -4.09 9.02 2.14
CA LEU A 320 -3.84 10.40 2.58
C LEU A 320 -5.11 11.25 2.54
N THR A 321 -5.80 11.29 1.40
CA THR A 321 -7.02 12.10 1.25
C THR A 321 -8.21 11.55 2.07
N GLY A 322 -8.27 10.23 2.27
CA GLY A 322 -9.20 9.57 3.16
C GLY A 322 -8.98 9.93 4.62
N ALA A 323 -7.73 9.95 5.10
CA ALA A 323 -7.41 10.39 6.46
C ALA A 323 -7.74 11.88 6.68
N LEU A 324 -7.43 12.73 5.69
CA LEU A 324 -7.74 14.17 5.68
C LEU A 324 -9.25 14.44 5.72
N GLY A 325 -10.04 13.71 4.92
CA GLY A 325 -11.50 13.85 4.85
C GLY A 325 -12.29 13.09 5.91
N GLY A 326 -11.71 12.05 6.51
CA GLY A 326 -12.38 11.09 7.39
C GLY A 326 -13.37 10.17 6.66
N GLY A 327 -13.92 9.18 7.37
CA GLY A 327 -14.81 8.17 6.77
C GLY A 327 -16.05 8.74 6.04
N ALA A 328 -16.52 9.93 6.42
CA ALA A 328 -17.65 10.59 5.75
C ALA A 328 -17.30 11.17 4.37
N ALA A 329 -16.01 11.36 4.05
CA ALA A 329 -15.57 11.82 2.75
C ALA A 329 -15.60 10.70 1.69
N ILE A 330 -15.67 9.43 2.10
CA ILE A 330 -15.74 8.28 1.21
C ILE A 330 -17.17 8.16 0.65
N PRO A 331 -17.36 8.16 -0.68
CA PRO A 331 -18.70 7.98 -1.25
C PRO A 331 -19.32 6.66 -0.81
N ALA A 332 -20.63 6.64 -0.52
CA ALA A 332 -21.31 5.48 0.06
C ALA A 332 -21.17 4.18 -0.78
N SER A 333 -21.19 4.28 -2.11
CA SER A 333 -20.98 3.14 -3.01
C SER A 333 -19.57 2.57 -2.91
N TRP A 334 -18.55 3.42 -2.80
CA TRP A 334 -17.16 3.02 -2.60
C TRP A 334 -16.95 2.42 -1.21
N ARG A 335 -17.56 3.02 -0.18
CA ARG A 335 -17.54 2.48 1.18
C ARG A 335 -18.10 1.07 1.23
N GLU A 336 -19.28 0.83 0.66
CA GLU A 336 -19.90 -0.50 0.64
C GLU A 336 -19.06 -1.50 -0.17
N THR A 337 -18.60 -1.10 -1.36
CA THR A 337 -17.85 -1.98 -2.25
C THR A 337 -16.48 -2.35 -1.69
N CYS A 338 -15.85 -1.43 -0.94
CA CYS A 338 -14.48 -1.60 -0.44
C CYS A 338 -14.41 -1.96 1.05
N ARG A 339 -15.55 -2.23 1.69
CA ARG A 339 -15.62 -2.52 3.13
C ARG A 339 -14.90 -3.80 3.53
N THR A 340 -14.93 -4.81 2.67
CA THR A 340 -14.52 -6.17 3.03
C THR A 340 -13.35 -6.65 2.17
N LEU A 341 -12.30 -7.16 2.81
CA LEU A 341 -11.15 -7.72 2.11
C LEU A 341 -11.46 -9.05 1.42
N SER A 342 -10.84 -9.25 0.25
CA SER A 342 -11.05 -10.45 -0.57
C SER A 342 -10.22 -11.67 -0.11
N GLY A 343 -9.04 -11.42 0.48
CA GLY A 343 -8.01 -12.43 0.75
C GLY A 343 -7.40 -12.99 -0.54
N CYS A 344 -7.15 -12.14 -1.54
CA CYS A 344 -6.56 -12.51 -2.83
C CYS A 344 -5.04 -12.69 -2.79
N VAL A 345 -4.38 -12.16 -1.75
CA VAL A 345 -2.95 -12.31 -1.52
C VAL A 345 -2.63 -12.84 -0.12
N LEU A 346 -3.44 -12.52 0.88
CA LEU A 346 -3.35 -13.04 2.25
C LEU A 346 -4.68 -13.74 2.61
N PRO A 347 -4.83 -15.05 2.32
CA PRO A 347 -6.11 -15.76 2.48
C PRO A 347 -6.72 -15.69 3.87
N ARG A 348 -5.91 -15.58 4.93
CA ARG A 348 -6.39 -15.44 6.32
C ARG A 348 -7.16 -14.14 6.57
N LEU A 349 -7.01 -13.14 5.70
CA LEU A 349 -7.69 -11.84 5.80
C LEU A 349 -9.03 -11.80 5.05
N THR A 350 -9.43 -12.88 4.36
CA THR A 350 -10.74 -12.94 3.68
C THR A 350 -11.86 -12.59 4.66
N GLY A 351 -12.71 -11.63 4.28
CA GLY A 351 -13.87 -11.26 5.10
C GLY A 351 -13.61 -10.19 6.16
N THR A 352 -12.37 -9.71 6.30
CA THR A 352 -12.05 -8.62 7.25
C THR A 352 -12.83 -7.35 6.88
N ASP A 353 -13.62 -6.83 7.83
CA ASP A 353 -14.36 -5.57 7.71
C ASP A 353 -13.48 -4.39 8.13
N LEU A 354 -13.16 -3.51 7.17
CA LEU A 354 -12.30 -2.35 7.38
C LEU A 354 -12.91 -1.29 8.31
N VAL A 355 -14.23 -1.22 8.42
CA VAL A 355 -14.90 -0.30 9.34
C VAL A 355 -14.81 -0.82 10.77
N GLU A 356 -14.96 -2.13 10.98
CA GLU A 356 -14.73 -2.76 12.28
C GLU A 356 -13.27 -2.64 12.70
N LEU A 357 -12.34 -2.96 11.79
CA LEU A 357 -10.91 -2.82 12.01
C LEU A 357 -10.51 -1.38 12.39
N ALA A 358 -11.10 -0.37 11.73
CA ALA A 358 -10.88 1.02 12.09
C ALA A 358 -11.26 1.30 13.55
N GLY A 359 -12.41 0.79 14.01
CA GLY A 359 -12.84 0.93 15.41
C GLY A 359 -11.89 0.25 16.41
N LEU A 360 -11.35 -0.92 16.06
CA LEU A 360 -10.34 -1.60 16.88
C LEU A 360 -9.03 -0.81 16.95
N LEU A 361 -8.58 -0.23 15.83
CA LEU A 361 -7.38 0.59 15.77
C LEU A 361 -7.55 1.92 16.52
N GLU A 362 -8.72 2.55 16.43
CA GLU A 362 -9.08 3.73 17.23
C GLU A 362 -9.00 3.42 18.74
N ALA A 363 -9.41 2.23 19.17
CA ALA A 363 -9.38 1.83 20.58
C ALA A 363 -7.96 1.62 21.14
N VAL A 364 -6.97 1.29 20.30
CA VAL A 364 -5.56 1.06 20.72
C VAL A 364 -4.61 2.22 20.38
N GLN A 365 -5.14 3.29 19.78
CA GLN A 365 -4.39 4.49 19.42
C GLN A 365 -3.89 5.19 20.70
N PRO A 366 -2.64 5.74 20.72
CA PRO A 366 -2.19 6.47 21.89
C PRO A 366 -2.92 7.82 21.99
N ALA A 367 -2.89 8.43 23.17
CA ALA A 367 -3.35 9.80 23.34
C ALA A 367 -2.56 10.76 22.43
N LEU A 368 -3.25 11.78 21.91
CA LEU A 368 -2.62 12.80 21.07
C LEU A 368 -1.59 13.61 21.87
N PRO A 369 -0.49 14.07 21.25
CA PRO A 369 0.47 14.96 21.89
C PRO A 369 -0.25 16.23 22.42
N GLY A 370 -0.18 16.47 23.73
CA GLY A 370 -0.78 17.64 24.39
C GLY A 370 -2.22 17.48 24.88
N GLY A 371 -2.75 16.25 24.91
CA GLY A 371 -4.06 15.90 25.49
C GLY A 371 -4.00 15.38 26.92
#